data_AF-A0A8J6JYA8-F1
#
_entry.id   AF-A0A8J6JYA8-F1
#
_cell.length_a   1.000
_cell.length_b   1.000
_cell.length_c   1.000
_cell.angle_alpha   90.00
_cell.angle_beta   90.00
_cell.angle_gamma   90.00
#
_symmetry.space_group_name_H-M   'P 1'
#
loop_
_entity.id
_entity.type
_entity.pdbx_description
1 polymer ?
#
loop_
_entity_poly.entity_id
_entity_poly.type
_entity_poly.pdbx_seq_one_letter_code
_entity_poly.pdbx_strand_id
1 'polypeptide(L)'
;MLDGQVFLGWLSLIVLLSSGPAAAYFGLTGNEPLTILPLTSETEGAAEKAHYKICDRLKLEKKQRRMCRRDPGVAETLMEAISMSAQECEYQFHFERWNCTLEGRYRASLLKQGFKETAFLYAISSAGLTHAMAKACSAGRMERCTCDEAPDLENREAWQWGGCGDNLKYSNKFVKEFLGKKSDRDLRARMDLHNTNVGIKVIKAGVKTTCKCHGVSGSCTVRTCWRQLSPFHEIGKQLKQKYETSLKVGSTTNEATGEGDISPAKKPISGHTDHIPRTTDLIYIDDSPNFCLMSKYSPGTFGRRCYKDKNCESICCGRGHNTQSKVVTRPCQCQVRWCCYVECKQCTQREEVYTCKD
;
A
#
# COMPACT_ATOMS: atom_id res chain seq x y z
N MET A 1 70.28 -18.56 3.55
CA MET A 1 69.77 -19.94 3.39
C MET A 1 68.38 -19.93 4.02
N LEU A 2 67.35 -19.50 3.29
CA LEU A 2 66.51 -20.27 2.34
C LEU A 2 65.58 -21.21 3.12
N ASP A 3 64.32 -20.81 3.33
CA ASP A 3 63.10 -21.13 2.53
C ASP A 3 62.45 -22.44 3.03
N GLY A 4 61.14 -22.64 3.20
CA GLY A 4 59.93 -21.93 2.81
C GLY A 4 58.85 -23.00 2.52
N GLN A 5 57.61 -22.86 3.04
CA GLN A 5 56.32 -23.31 2.44
C GLN A 5 55.17 -23.22 3.48
N VAL A 6 54.28 -22.23 3.36
CA VAL A 6 52.96 -22.29 2.71
C VAL A 6 51.94 -23.11 3.51
N PHE A 7 51.07 -22.43 4.26
CA PHE A 7 49.70 -22.89 4.50
C PHE A 7 48.73 -21.73 4.29
N LEU A 8 47.86 -21.94 3.30
CA LEU A 8 46.83 -21.02 2.83
C LEU A 8 45.80 -20.74 3.92
N GLY A 9 45.57 -19.45 4.20
CA GLY A 9 44.42 -18.98 4.98
C GLY A 9 43.12 -19.23 4.20
N TRP A 10 42.29 -20.13 4.71
CA TRP A 10 40.90 -20.26 4.28
C TRP A 10 40.06 -19.21 5.02
N LEU A 11 39.72 -18.13 4.30
CA LEU A 11 38.63 -17.23 4.67
C LEU A 11 37.30 -17.99 4.49
N SER A 12 36.75 -18.52 5.59
CA SER A 12 35.35 -18.94 5.62
C SER A 12 34.46 -17.69 5.57
N LEU A 13 33.93 -17.42 4.39
CA LEU A 13 32.89 -16.43 4.14
C LEU A 13 31.60 -16.89 4.85
N ILE A 14 31.32 -16.35 6.03
CA ILE A 14 30.00 -16.49 6.66
C ILE A 14 29.04 -15.58 5.89
N VAL A 15 28.27 -16.17 4.98
CA VAL A 15 27.12 -15.52 4.35
C VAL A 15 26.02 -15.39 5.40
N LEU A 16 26.01 -14.25 6.10
CA LEU A 16 24.84 -13.78 6.83
C LEU A 16 23.76 -13.46 5.81
N LEU A 17 22.82 -14.40 5.61
CA LEU A 17 21.52 -14.13 4.99
C LEU A 17 20.70 -13.24 5.94
N SER A 18 21.03 -11.95 5.99
CA SER A 18 20.14 -10.94 6.53
C SER A 18 18.98 -10.77 5.55
N SER A 19 17.78 -11.17 5.97
CA SER A 19 16.52 -10.73 5.37
C SER A 19 16.50 -9.19 5.36
N GLY A 20 16.80 -8.60 4.21
CA GLY A 20 16.80 -7.15 4.02
C GLY A 20 15.39 -6.55 4.15
N PRO A 21 15.28 -5.23 4.38
CA PRO A 21 14.00 -4.56 4.48
C PRO A 21 13.22 -4.72 3.17
N ALA A 22 12.00 -5.25 3.27
CA ALA A 22 11.05 -5.35 2.16
C ALA A 22 10.83 -3.95 1.57
N ALA A 23 11.28 -3.77 0.33
CA ALA A 23 11.37 -2.48 -0.32
C ALA A 23 10.09 -2.25 -1.13
N ALA A 24 9.12 -1.63 -0.46
CA ALA A 24 7.75 -1.50 -0.91
C ALA A 24 7.61 -0.13 -1.63
N TYR A 25 7.82 -0.11 -2.95
CA TYR A 25 7.89 1.12 -3.78
C TYR A 25 6.56 1.44 -4.50
N PHE A 26 6.03 2.64 -4.30
CA PHE A 26 4.83 3.17 -4.95
C PHE A 26 5.17 4.42 -5.78
N GLY A 27 5.76 4.22 -6.96
CA GLY A 27 5.65 5.24 -8.00
C GLY A 27 4.20 5.26 -8.48
N LEU A 28 3.43 6.29 -8.11
CA LEU A 28 2.08 6.53 -8.66
C LEU A 28 2.12 6.85 -10.18
N THR A 29 3.31 7.09 -10.73
CA THR A 29 3.54 7.41 -12.16
C THR A 29 4.86 6.85 -12.73
N GLY A 30 5.67 6.13 -11.93
CA GLY A 30 7.02 5.70 -12.31
C GLY A 30 7.13 4.22 -12.68
N ASN A 31 7.85 3.92 -13.77
CA ASN A 31 8.03 2.57 -14.33
C ASN A 31 9.23 1.77 -13.75
N GLU A 32 9.93 2.23 -12.71
CA GLU A 32 11.15 1.56 -12.19
C GLU A 32 11.32 1.75 -10.67
N PRO A 33 11.96 0.78 -9.97
CA PRO A 33 12.17 0.83 -8.52
C PRO A 33 13.22 1.88 -8.11
N LEU A 34 13.21 2.25 -6.83
CA LEU A 34 14.24 3.11 -6.23
C LEU A 34 15.05 2.32 -5.21
N THR A 35 16.07 2.94 -4.63
CA THR A 35 16.93 2.35 -3.60
C THR A 35 16.88 3.26 -2.37
N ILE A 36 16.59 2.74 -1.18
CA ILE A 36 16.66 3.48 0.09
C ILE A 36 17.97 3.14 0.80
N LEU A 37 18.67 4.18 1.29
CA LEU A 37 19.79 4.14 2.24
C LEU A 37 19.40 4.96 3.49
N PRO A 38 19.95 4.65 4.67
CA PRO A 38 19.43 5.11 5.96
C PRO A 38 19.57 6.63 6.13
N LEU A 39 18.57 7.23 6.79
CA LEU A 39 18.64 8.62 7.25
C LEU A 39 19.58 8.72 8.44
N THR A 40 20.79 9.24 8.23
CA THR A 40 21.60 9.79 9.31
C THR A 40 21.20 11.25 9.55
N SER A 41 21.00 11.60 10.82
CA SER A 41 20.73 12.95 11.28
C SER A 41 21.92 13.85 10.93
N GLU A 42 21.67 14.92 10.17
CA GLU A 42 22.58 16.06 10.04
C GLU A 42 21.82 17.37 10.24
N THR A 43 22.56 18.37 10.70
CA THR A 43 22.15 19.64 11.31
C THR A 43 21.19 20.51 10.49
N GLU A 44 20.49 21.42 11.16
CA GLU A 44 19.31 22.18 10.70
C GLU A 44 19.45 22.95 9.37
N GLY A 45 20.68 23.27 8.91
CA GLY A 45 20.92 23.85 7.58
C GLY A 45 20.96 22.83 6.42
N ALA A 46 21.11 21.53 6.71
CA ALA A 46 21.07 20.44 5.74
C ALA A 46 19.64 19.87 5.54
N ALA A 47 18.75 20.10 6.50
CA ALA A 47 17.35 19.64 6.49
C ALA A 47 16.55 20.25 5.32
N GLU A 48 16.73 21.55 5.03
CA GLU A 48 16.07 22.26 3.91
C GLU A 48 16.43 21.70 2.51
N LYS A 49 17.49 20.89 2.39
CA LYS A 49 17.85 20.22 1.12
C LYS A 49 17.64 18.71 1.19
N ALA A 50 17.39 18.16 2.38
CA ALA A 50 17.16 16.73 2.56
C ALA A 50 15.84 16.29 1.89
N HIS A 51 14.77 17.08 2.00
CA HIS A 51 13.50 16.76 1.37
C HIS A 51 13.56 16.84 -0.16
N TYR A 52 14.41 17.69 -0.73
CA TYR A 52 14.65 17.70 -2.17
C TYR A 52 15.27 16.38 -2.65
N LYS A 53 16.21 15.82 -1.89
CA LYS A 53 16.78 14.49 -2.19
C LYS A 53 15.71 13.40 -2.13
N ILE A 54 14.75 13.48 -1.21
CA ILE A 54 13.60 12.56 -1.16
C ILE A 54 12.77 12.70 -2.44
N CYS A 55 12.37 13.93 -2.80
CA CYS A 55 11.60 14.19 -4.03
C CYS A 55 12.32 13.79 -5.31
N ASP A 56 13.65 13.84 -5.34
CA ASP A 56 14.47 13.48 -6.50
C ASP A 56 14.67 11.98 -6.63
N ARG A 57 14.69 11.27 -5.51
CA ARG A 57 14.60 9.81 -5.52
C ARG A 57 13.25 9.41 -6.08
N LEU A 58 12.15 10.02 -5.65
CA LEU A 58 10.84 9.74 -6.23
C LEU A 58 10.84 10.06 -7.74
N LYS A 59 10.58 9.07 -8.60
CA LYS A 59 10.49 9.26 -10.07
C LYS A 59 9.22 10.03 -10.45
N LEU A 60 9.16 11.29 -10.06
CA LEU A 60 8.03 12.19 -10.21
C LEU A 60 8.10 12.94 -11.53
N GLU A 61 6.93 13.17 -12.13
CA GLU A 61 6.78 14.12 -13.23
C GLU A 61 7.20 15.54 -12.81
N LYS A 62 7.50 16.41 -13.77
CA LYS A 62 7.94 17.79 -13.50
C LYS A 62 6.98 18.56 -12.59
N LYS A 63 5.67 18.39 -12.77
CA LYS A 63 4.62 19.00 -11.93
C LYS A 63 4.62 18.41 -10.51
N GLN A 64 4.63 17.08 -10.41
CA GLN A 64 4.66 16.35 -9.14
C GLN A 64 5.90 16.68 -8.31
N ARG A 65 7.09 16.76 -8.95
CA ARG A 65 8.34 17.14 -8.30
C ARG A 65 8.27 18.55 -7.72
N ARG A 66 7.71 19.50 -8.49
CA ARG A 66 7.47 20.87 -7.99
C ARG A 66 6.55 20.85 -6.76
N MET A 67 5.49 20.05 -6.78
CA MET A 67 4.57 19.93 -5.63
C MET A 67 5.26 19.30 -4.41
N CYS A 68 6.03 18.23 -4.59
CA CYS A 68 6.80 17.57 -3.54
C CYS A 68 7.78 18.52 -2.86
N ARG A 69 8.49 19.34 -3.63
CA ARG A 69 9.49 20.28 -3.12
C ARG A 69 8.91 21.53 -2.44
N ARG A 70 7.59 21.74 -2.44
CA ARG A 70 6.98 22.96 -1.84
C ARG A 70 6.99 22.99 -0.33
N ASP A 71 7.11 21.84 0.30
CA ASP A 71 6.95 21.64 1.74
C ASP A 71 7.71 20.36 2.12
N PRO A 72 8.67 20.40 3.07
CA PRO A 72 9.38 19.20 3.54
C PRO A 72 8.43 18.08 4.02
N GLY A 73 7.35 18.46 4.71
CA GLY A 73 6.33 17.54 5.19
C GLY A 73 5.63 16.77 4.08
N VAL A 74 5.49 17.36 2.88
CA VAL A 74 4.93 16.67 1.71
C VAL A 74 5.86 15.55 1.24
N ALA A 75 7.17 15.79 1.21
CA ALA A 75 8.14 14.78 0.74
C ALA A 75 8.15 13.54 1.66
N GLU A 76 8.15 13.75 2.96
CA GLU A 76 8.10 12.68 3.96
C GLU A 76 6.76 11.93 3.90
N THR A 77 5.65 12.67 3.81
CA THR A 77 4.31 12.08 3.73
C THR A 77 4.12 11.25 2.45
N LEU A 78 4.77 11.64 1.34
CA LEU A 78 4.78 10.83 0.12
C LEU A 78 5.49 9.48 0.34
N MET A 79 6.63 9.46 1.04
CA MET A 79 7.33 8.22 1.38
C MET A 79 6.50 7.33 2.33
N GLU A 80 5.85 7.93 3.32
CA GLU A 80 4.93 7.24 4.23
C GLU A 80 3.76 6.60 3.46
N ALA A 81 3.11 7.36 2.57
CA ALA A 81 2.02 6.86 1.73
C ALA A 81 2.46 5.66 0.88
N ILE A 82 3.66 5.76 0.29
CA ILE A 82 4.24 4.70 -0.52
C ILE A 82 4.42 3.42 0.28
N SER A 83 5.09 3.54 1.43
CA SER A 83 5.39 2.39 2.29
C SER A 83 4.11 1.74 2.82
N MET A 84 3.19 2.56 3.32
CA MET A 84 1.91 2.11 3.87
C MET A 84 1.06 1.38 2.82
N SER A 85 0.90 1.92 1.62
CA SER A 85 0.14 1.28 0.55
C SER A 85 0.75 -0.03 0.09
N ALA A 86 2.07 -0.11 0.05
CA ALA A 86 2.77 -1.29 -0.43
C ALA A 86 2.75 -2.42 0.62
N GLN A 87 2.98 -2.10 1.89
CA GLN A 87 2.81 -3.06 2.99
C GLN A 87 1.39 -3.62 3.06
N GLU A 88 0.37 -2.76 2.91
CA GLU A 88 -1.02 -3.22 2.90
C GLU A 88 -1.31 -4.10 1.69
N CYS A 89 -0.76 -3.79 0.52
CA CYS A 89 -0.91 -4.63 -0.66
C CYS A 89 -0.28 -6.02 -0.47
N GLU A 90 0.94 -6.08 0.04
CA GLU A 90 1.61 -7.34 0.39
C GLU A 90 0.82 -8.13 1.43
N TYR A 91 0.26 -7.44 2.44
CA TYR A 91 -0.59 -8.07 3.45
C TYR A 91 -1.86 -8.70 2.84
N GLN A 92 -2.61 -7.93 2.05
CA GLN A 92 -3.87 -8.37 1.45
C GLN A 92 -3.69 -9.52 0.46
N PHE A 93 -2.50 -9.64 -0.15
CA PHE A 93 -2.20 -10.65 -1.17
C PHE A 93 -1.23 -11.74 -0.69
N HIS A 94 -0.84 -11.77 0.59
CA HIS A 94 0.18 -12.70 1.09
C HIS A 94 -0.13 -14.17 0.80
N PHE A 95 -1.41 -14.54 0.79
CA PHE A 95 -1.88 -15.91 0.55
C PHE A 95 -2.21 -16.22 -0.92
N GLU A 96 -1.98 -15.29 -1.85
CA GLU A 96 -2.38 -15.41 -3.25
C GLU A 96 -1.21 -15.81 -4.16
N ARG A 97 -1.52 -16.23 -5.40
CA ARG A 97 -0.50 -16.54 -6.43
C ARG A 97 0.33 -15.31 -6.81
N TRP A 98 -0.32 -14.16 -6.93
CA TRP A 98 0.35 -12.86 -6.98
C TRP A 98 0.31 -12.25 -5.58
N ASN A 99 1.47 -12.11 -4.94
CA ASN A 99 1.57 -11.64 -3.55
C ASN A 99 1.90 -10.16 -3.43
N CYS A 100 1.50 -9.36 -4.43
CA CYS A 100 1.93 -7.99 -4.56
C CYS A 100 3.46 -7.82 -4.65
N THR A 101 4.16 -8.65 -5.43
CA THR A 101 5.60 -8.44 -5.67
C THR A 101 5.79 -7.10 -6.40
N LEU A 102 6.33 -6.09 -5.70
CA LEU A 102 6.54 -4.75 -6.24
C LEU A 102 7.95 -4.48 -6.76
N GLU A 103 8.75 -5.54 -6.89
CA GLU A 103 10.16 -5.45 -7.26
C GLU A 103 10.36 -5.19 -8.76
N GLY A 104 11.24 -4.23 -9.06
CA GLY A 104 11.93 -4.13 -10.34
C GLY A 104 11.06 -4.23 -11.58
N ARG A 105 11.50 -5.12 -12.48
CA ARG A 105 10.91 -5.34 -13.80
C ARG A 105 9.48 -5.88 -13.78
N TYR A 106 9.10 -6.62 -12.73
CA TYR A 106 7.79 -7.24 -12.64
C TYR A 106 6.72 -6.17 -12.46
N ARG A 107 6.92 -5.26 -11.50
CA ARG A 107 6.05 -4.10 -11.30
C ARG A 107 5.97 -3.23 -12.56
N ALA A 108 7.12 -2.91 -13.16
CA ALA A 108 7.19 -2.11 -14.39
C ALA A 108 6.35 -2.69 -15.53
N SER A 109 6.40 -4.02 -15.69
CA SER A 109 5.64 -4.73 -16.72
C SER A 109 4.16 -4.83 -16.38
N LEU A 110 3.83 -5.05 -15.10
CA LEU A 110 2.46 -5.16 -14.62
C LEU A 110 1.70 -3.84 -14.79
N LEU A 111 2.30 -2.70 -14.40
CA LEU A 111 1.65 -1.39 -14.47
C LEU A 111 1.31 -0.95 -15.91
N LYS A 112 2.09 -1.42 -16.90
CA LYS A 112 1.82 -1.19 -18.33
C LYS A 112 0.57 -1.91 -18.83
N GLN A 113 0.00 -2.83 -18.08
CA GLN A 113 -1.14 -3.67 -18.47
C GLN A 113 -2.33 -3.46 -17.54
N GLY A 114 -3.53 -3.47 -18.11
CA GLY A 114 -4.76 -3.11 -17.44
C GLY A 114 -5.39 -4.28 -16.72
N PHE A 115 -4.58 -5.00 -15.95
CA PHE A 115 -5.00 -6.18 -15.18
C PHE A 115 -5.79 -5.80 -13.93
N LYS A 116 -6.49 -6.79 -13.38
CA LYS A 116 -7.16 -6.74 -12.09
C LYS A 116 -6.23 -6.27 -10.96
N GLU A 117 -4.99 -6.76 -10.95
CA GLU A 117 -3.96 -6.41 -9.95
C GLU A 117 -3.55 -4.95 -10.07
N THR A 118 -3.41 -4.47 -11.30
CA THR A 118 -3.10 -3.07 -11.59
C THR A 118 -4.21 -2.15 -11.12
N ALA A 119 -5.48 -2.52 -11.31
CA ALA A 119 -6.63 -1.78 -10.80
C ALA A 119 -6.58 -1.61 -9.27
N PHE A 120 -6.27 -2.69 -8.54
CA PHE A 120 -6.07 -2.62 -7.10
C PHE A 120 -4.88 -1.72 -6.71
N LEU A 121 -3.75 -1.82 -7.41
CA LEU A 121 -2.58 -0.98 -7.15
C LEU A 121 -2.89 0.52 -7.27
N TYR A 122 -3.62 0.94 -8.29
CA TYR A 122 -4.06 2.33 -8.43
C TYR A 122 -4.97 2.76 -7.28
N ALA A 123 -5.91 1.90 -6.87
CA ALA A 123 -6.85 2.21 -5.81
C ALA A 123 -6.20 2.27 -4.42
N ILE A 124 -5.34 1.30 -4.06
CA ILE A 124 -4.69 1.26 -2.74
C ILE A 124 -3.68 2.39 -2.54
N SER A 125 -3.06 2.88 -3.62
CA SER A 125 -2.11 3.98 -3.52
C SER A 125 -2.74 5.36 -3.63
N SER A 126 -3.82 5.54 -4.38
CA SER A 126 -4.61 6.77 -4.26
C SER A 126 -5.25 6.88 -2.86
N ALA A 127 -5.70 5.75 -2.30
CA ALA A 127 -6.20 5.66 -0.94
C ALA A 127 -5.10 5.98 0.08
N GLY A 128 -3.92 5.35 -0.02
CA GLY A 128 -2.82 5.59 0.91
C GLY A 128 -2.26 7.00 0.84
N LEU A 129 -2.15 7.58 -0.36
CA LEU A 129 -1.78 8.99 -0.52
C LEU A 129 -2.82 9.91 0.14
N THR A 130 -4.10 9.64 -0.06
CA THR A 130 -5.17 10.43 0.53
C THR A 130 -5.17 10.31 2.06
N HIS A 131 -4.95 9.11 2.58
CA HIS A 131 -4.90 8.81 4.01
C HIS A 131 -3.72 9.50 4.70
N ALA A 132 -2.51 9.31 4.18
CA ALA A 132 -1.30 9.90 4.74
C ALA A 132 -1.34 11.44 4.71
N MET A 133 -1.78 12.04 3.60
CA MET A 133 -1.89 13.50 3.48
C MET A 133 -2.90 14.09 4.47
N ALA A 134 -4.05 13.44 4.67
CA ALA A 134 -5.05 13.92 5.63
C ALA A 134 -4.53 13.84 7.08
N LYS A 135 -3.81 12.76 7.41
CA LYS A 135 -3.19 12.55 8.73
C LYS A 135 -2.00 13.47 8.99
N ALA A 136 -1.19 13.76 7.99
CA ALA A 136 -0.07 14.68 8.14
C ALA A 136 -0.56 16.12 8.40
N CYS A 137 -1.70 16.53 7.83
CA CYS A 137 -2.34 17.80 8.15
C CYS A 137 -2.81 17.87 9.61
N SER A 138 -3.54 16.85 10.09
CA SER A 138 -4.04 16.82 11.47
C SER A 138 -2.92 16.67 12.50
N ALA A 139 -1.79 16.06 12.12
CA ALA A 139 -0.60 15.95 12.95
C ALA A 139 0.27 17.23 12.95
N GLY A 140 -0.06 18.26 12.16
CA GLY A 140 0.72 19.49 12.06
C GLY A 140 2.09 19.31 11.38
N ARG A 141 2.27 18.25 10.58
CA ARG A 141 3.53 17.96 9.86
C ARG A 141 3.68 18.70 8.54
N MET A 142 2.63 19.39 8.09
CA MET A 142 2.63 20.16 6.84
C MET A 142 2.26 21.60 7.14
N GLU A 143 2.97 22.54 6.53
CA GLU A 143 2.80 23.97 6.82
C GLU A 143 1.56 24.55 6.15
N ARG A 144 1.14 23.94 5.03
CA ARG A 144 0.09 24.48 4.15
C ARG A 144 -1.30 23.90 4.40
N CYS A 145 -1.48 23.18 5.50
CA CYS A 145 -2.78 22.69 5.93
C CYS A 145 -2.87 22.56 7.45
N THR A 146 -4.11 22.57 7.93
CA THR A 146 -4.48 22.36 9.34
C THR A 146 -5.41 21.16 9.45
N CYS A 147 -5.86 20.80 10.65
CA CYS A 147 -6.91 19.79 10.79
C CYS A 147 -8.27 20.24 10.25
N ASP A 148 -9.16 19.26 10.10
CA ASP A 148 -10.59 19.51 9.95
C ASP A 148 -11.22 19.82 11.31
N GLU A 149 -11.68 21.06 11.48
CA GLU A 149 -12.36 21.52 12.70
C GLU A 149 -13.80 21.02 12.81
N ALA A 150 -14.37 20.48 11.72
CA ALA A 150 -15.69 19.87 11.68
C ALA A 150 -16.78 20.68 12.43
N PRO A 151 -17.03 21.95 12.03
CA PRO A 151 -17.90 22.87 12.77
C PRO A 151 -19.36 22.42 12.83
N ASP A 152 -19.75 21.48 11.96
CA ASP A 152 -21.07 20.89 11.88
C ASP A 152 -21.29 19.74 12.90
N LEU A 153 -20.24 19.32 13.61
CA LEU A 153 -20.40 18.38 14.72
C LEU A 153 -20.83 19.15 15.98
N GLU A 154 -22.00 18.79 16.53
CA GLU A 154 -22.48 19.33 17.81
C GLU A 154 -21.57 18.88 18.97
N ASN A 155 -20.54 19.67 19.25
CA ASN A 155 -19.81 19.63 20.49
C ASN A 155 -20.64 20.41 21.52
N ARG A 156 -21.60 19.74 22.17
CA ARG A 156 -22.51 20.34 23.17
C ARG A 156 -21.77 21.33 24.09
N GLU A 157 -22.36 22.51 24.24
CA GLU A 157 -22.03 23.70 25.04
C GLU A 157 -21.19 23.50 26.31
N ALA A 158 -19.95 23.05 26.13
CA ALA A 158 -18.96 22.98 27.19
C ALA A 158 -17.62 23.38 26.56
N TRP A 159 -17.31 24.68 26.70
CA TRP A 159 -15.96 25.26 26.54
C TRP A 159 -15.20 24.88 25.25
N GLN A 160 -15.62 25.47 24.12
CA GLN A 160 -14.93 25.78 22.83
C GLN A 160 -13.73 24.98 22.26
N TRP A 161 -13.26 23.86 22.83
CA TRP A 161 -12.22 23.04 22.21
C TRP A 161 -12.85 21.99 21.30
N GLY A 162 -12.80 22.23 19.99
CA GLY A 162 -13.03 21.22 18.97
C GLY A 162 -11.85 20.24 18.90
N GLY A 163 -12.11 19.00 18.46
CA GLY A 163 -11.04 18.05 18.20
C GLY A 163 -10.33 18.34 16.86
N CYS A 164 -9.11 17.84 16.70
CA CYS A 164 -8.34 18.01 15.48
C CYS A 164 -8.57 16.81 14.55
N GLY A 165 -9.50 16.95 13.60
CA GLY A 165 -9.87 15.91 12.66
C GLY A 165 -8.93 15.77 11.46
N ASP A 166 -8.92 14.60 10.83
CA ASP A 166 -8.13 14.33 9.62
C ASP A 166 -8.64 15.16 8.43
N ASN A 167 -7.77 15.96 7.81
CA ASN A 167 -8.20 16.93 6.78
C ASN A 167 -8.35 16.31 5.39
N LEU A 168 -9.47 15.63 5.17
CA LEU A 168 -9.78 15.03 3.88
C LEU A 168 -10.04 16.05 2.77
N LYS A 169 -10.53 17.25 3.08
CA LYS A 169 -10.79 18.28 2.07
C LYS A 169 -9.48 18.69 1.40
N TYR A 170 -8.46 19.02 2.19
CA TYR A 170 -7.13 19.32 1.70
C TYR A 170 -6.53 18.15 0.94
N SER A 171 -6.53 16.97 1.56
CA SER A 171 -5.92 15.77 1.00
C SER A 171 -6.50 15.41 -0.38
N ASN A 172 -7.83 15.41 -0.51
CA ASN A 172 -8.50 15.14 -1.78
C ASN A 172 -8.12 16.15 -2.89
N LYS A 173 -7.96 17.42 -2.52
CA LYS A 173 -7.53 18.47 -3.45
C LYS A 173 -6.08 18.22 -3.89
N PHE A 174 -5.18 17.98 -2.92
CA PHE A 174 -3.78 17.67 -3.18
C PHE A 174 -3.62 16.47 -4.11
N VAL A 175 -4.26 15.34 -3.79
CA VAL A 175 -4.15 14.09 -4.58
C VAL A 175 -4.65 14.28 -6.01
N LYS A 176 -5.80 14.95 -6.21
CA LYS A 176 -6.32 15.24 -7.56
C LYS A 176 -5.37 16.12 -8.37
N GLU A 177 -4.78 17.13 -7.75
CA GLU A 177 -3.81 18.01 -8.41
C GLU A 177 -2.48 17.29 -8.72
N PHE A 178 -2.04 16.43 -7.80
CA PHE A 178 -0.78 15.69 -7.86
C PHE A 178 -0.81 14.58 -8.91
N LEU A 179 -1.91 13.82 -8.98
CA LEU A 179 -2.09 12.76 -9.98
C LEU A 179 -2.45 13.32 -11.37
N GLY A 180 -2.99 14.54 -11.43
CA GLY A 180 -3.30 15.23 -12.67
C GLY A 180 -4.50 14.62 -13.43
N LYS A 181 -4.90 15.31 -14.51
CA LYS A 181 -5.88 14.78 -15.47
C LYS A 181 -5.13 14.06 -16.58
N LYS A 182 -5.43 12.77 -16.79
CA LYS A 182 -4.93 12.04 -17.96
C LYS A 182 -5.84 12.31 -19.18
N SER A 183 -5.32 12.03 -20.38
CA SER A 183 -6.10 12.13 -21.63
C SER A 183 -7.34 11.24 -21.56
N ASP A 184 -8.50 11.82 -21.86
CA ASP A 184 -9.78 11.11 -21.84
C ASP A 184 -9.96 10.16 -23.05
N ARG A 185 -9.12 10.34 -24.08
CA ARG A 185 -9.17 9.54 -25.31
C ARG A 185 -8.66 8.11 -25.14
N ASP A 186 -7.81 7.85 -24.16
CA ASP A 186 -7.23 6.53 -23.89
C ASP A 186 -8.10 5.77 -22.87
N LEU A 187 -8.66 4.62 -23.28
CA LEU A 187 -9.44 3.75 -22.39
C LEU A 187 -8.63 3.37 -21.15
N ARG A 188 -7.32 3.13 -21.31
CA ARG A 188 -6.47 2.73 -20.20
C ARG A 188 -6.30 3.85 -19.18
N ALA A 189 -6.07 5.07 -19.66
CA ALA A 189 -6.03 6.26 -18.82
C ALA A 189 -7.33 6.50 -18.06
N ARG A 190 -8.49 6.31 -18.71
CA ARG A 190 -9.82 6.41 -18.06
C ARG A 190 -10.00 5.36 -16.96
N MET A 191 -9.63 4.11 -17.24
CA MET A 191 -9.66 3.02 -16.26
C MET A 191 -8.78 3.31 -15.03
N ASP A 192 -7.53 3.74 -15.24
CA ASP A 192 -6.61 4.10 -14.16
C ASP A 192 -7.17 5.24 -13.29
N LEU A 193 -7.76 6.26 -13.92
CA LEU A 193 -8.39 7.39 -13.24
C LEU A 193 -9.63 6.96 -12.44
N HIS A 194 -10.45 6.07 -13.00
CA HIS A 194 -11.60 5.50 -12.29
C HIS A 194 -11.15 4.75 -11.04
N ASN A 195 -10.20 3.82 -11.16
CA ASN A 195 -9.70 3.04 -10.03
C ASN A 195 -9.03 3.92 -8.96
N THR A 196 -8.31 4.97 -9.39
CA THR A 196 -7.80 6.01 -8.51
C THR A 196 -8.93 6.68 -7.71
N ASN A 197 -10.02 7.06 -8.38
CA ASN A 197 -11.18 7.67 -7.74
C ASN A 197 -11.91 6.70 -6.79
N VAL A 198 -11.97 5.41 -7.11
CA VAL A 198 -12.52 4.39 -6.22
C VAL A 198 -11.74 4.35 -4.90
N GLY A 199 -10.41 4.33 -4.95
CA GLY A 199 -9.57 4.38 -3.74
C GLY A 199 -9.86 5.59 -2.86
N ILE A 200 -9.96 6.77 -3.47
CA ILE A 200 -10.32 8.02 -2.76
C ILE A 200 -11.72 7.93 -2.15
N LYS A 201 -12.70 7.36 -2.86
CA LYS A 201 -14.08 7.19 -2.36
C LYS A 201 -14.13 6.24 -1.16
N VAL A 202 -13.39 5.14 -1.18
CA VAL A 202 -13.33 4.19 -0.05
C VAL A 202 -12.79 4.88 1.21
N ILE A 203 -11.75 5.70 1.08
CA ILE A 203 -11.24 6.51 2.20
C ILE A 203 -12.32 7.43 2.76
N LYS A 204 -13.03 8.17 1.89
CA LYS A 204 -14.09 9.09 2.33
C LYS A 204 -15.23 8.37 3.03
N ALA A 205 -15.64 7.21 2.50
CA ALA A 205 -16.70 6.40 3.08
C ALA A 205 -16.30 5.78 4.43
N GLY A 206 -15.00 5.57 4.66
CA GLY A 206 -14.45 5.03 5.90
C GLY A 206 -14.24 6.04 7.02
N VAL A 207 -14.62 7.32 6.85
CA VAL A 207 -14.50 8.34 7.91
C VAL A 207 -15.52 8.07 9.00
N LYS A 208 -15.08 8.14 10.26
CA LYS A 208 -15.95 8.00 11.42
C LYS A 208 -15.80 9.20 12.34
N THR A 209 -16.87 9.55 13.02
CA THR A 209 -16.81 10.52 14.13
C THR A 209 -16.28 9.80 15.35
N THR A 210 -15.12 10.22 15.84
CA THR A 210 -14.53 9.75 17.10
C THR A 210 -14.73 10.82 18.16
N CYS A 211 -15.08 10.41 19.37
CA CYS A 211 -15.28 11.31 20.50
C CYS A 211 -14.44 10.90 21.70
N LYS A 212 -13.93 11.90 22.44
CA LYS A 212 -13.30 11.71 23.75
C LYS A 212 -14.19 12.32 24.84
N CYS A 213 -14.39 11.57 25.91
CA CYS A 213 -15.19 11.98 27.06
C CYS A 213 -14.31 12.64 28.13
N HIS A 214 -14.81 13.73 28.71
CA HIS A 214 -14.07 14.60 29.64
C HIS A 214 -14.80 14.83 30.96
N GLY A 215 -15.90 14.14 31.23
CA GLY A 215 -16.65 14.28 32.47
C GLY A 215 -15.95 13.64 33.66
N VAL A 216 -16.39 14.02 34.87
CA VAL A 216 -15.88 13.50 36.15
C VAL A 216 -15.86 11.98 36.12
N SER A 217 -14.76 11.38 36.58
CA SER A 217 -14.54 9.92 36.59
C SER A 217 -14.67 9.23 35.23
N GLY A 218 -14.42 9.95 34.12
CA GLY A 218 -14.50 9.39 32.76
C GLY A 218 -15.91 9.39 32.16
N SER A 219 -16.87 10.11 32.77
CA SER A 219 -18.22 10.25 32.22
C SER A 219 -18.23 11.04 30.89
N CYS A 220 -19.24 10.78 30.05
CA CYS A 220 -19.41 11.43 28.73
C CYS A 220 -20.40 12.61 28.74
N THR A 221 -20.65 13.21 29.90
CA THR A 221 -21.51 14.40 30.03
C THR A 221 -20.98 15.57 29.20
N VAL A 222 -19.65 15.72 29.17
CA VAL A 222 -18.91 16.56 28.24
C VAL A 222 -18.05 15.65 27.36
N ARG A 223 -18.10 15.88 26.06
CA ARG A 223 -17.27 15.18 25.07
C ARG A 223 -16.87 16.09 23.94
N THR A 224 -15.70 15.82 23.37
CA THR A 224 -15.20 16.49 22.16
C THR A 224 -15.14 15.45 21.06
N CYS A 225 -15.73 15.76 19.90
CA CYS A 225 -15.76 14.88 18.74
C CYS A 225 -14.99 15.47 17.55
N TRP A 226 -14.43 14.60 16.72
CA TRP A 226 -13.76 14.97 15.47
C TRP A 226 -13.91 13.87 14.42
N ARG A 227 -13.69 14.22 13.16
CA ARG A 227 -13.65 13.26 12.06
C ARG A 227 -12.30 12.56 12.02
N GLN A 228 -12.33 11.23 12.05
CA GLN A 228 -11.13 10.41 12.04
C GLN A 228 -11.21 9.37 10.92
N LEU A 229 -10.09 9.17 10.23
CA LEU A 229 -9.95 8.11 9.25
C LEU A 229 -9.90 6.74 9.92
N SER A 230 -10.57 5.77 9.30
CA SER A 230 -10.41 4.37 9.69
C SER A 230 -8.94 3.92 9.59
N PRO A 231 -8.55 2.90 10.39
CA PRO A 231 -7.26 2.25 10.23
C PRO A 231 -7.05 1.82 8.78
N PHE A 232 -5.83 2.00 8.24
CA PHE A 232 -5.58 1.75 6.83
C PHE A 232 -5.79 0.28 6.43
N HIS A 233 -5.60 -0.64 7.38
CA HIS A 233 -5.91 -2.06 7.19
C HIS A 233 -7.39 -2.32 6.81
N GLU A 234 -8.34 -1.60 7.41
CA GLU A 234 -9.77 -1.72 7.07
C GLU A 234 -10.05 -1.20 5.65
N ILE A 235 -9.29 -0.20 5.20
CA ILE A 235 -9.36 0.32 3.83
C ILE A 235 -8.82 -0.72 2.85
N GLY A 236 -7.68 -1.32 3.15
CA GLY A 236 -7.10 -2.41 2.36
C GLY A 236 -8.06 -3.58 2.20
N LYS A 237 -8.73 -3.98 3.29
CA LYS A 237 -9.76 -5.03 3.29
C LYS A 237 -10.94 -4.69 2.38
N GLN A 238 -11.47 -3.47 2.48
CA GLN A 238 -12.56 -3.01 1.61
C GLN A 238 -12.15 -2.97 0.13
N LEU A 239 -10.94 -2.52 -0.16
CA LEU A 239 -10.41 -2.52 -1.53
C LEU A 239 -10.16 -3.94 -2.04
N LYS A 240 -9.74 -4.88 -1.18
CA LYS A 240 -9.55 -6.29 -1.56
C LYS A 240 -10.90 -6.94 -1.88
N GLN A 241 -11.96 -6.64 -1.14
CA GLN A 241 -13.33 -7.07 -1.50
C GLN A 241 -13.76 -6.53 -2.87
N LYS A 242 -13.49 -5.25 -3.14
CA LYS A 242 -13.76 -4.63 -4.45
C LYS A 242 -12.90 -5.20 -5.57
N TYR A 243 -11.69 -5.63 -5.26
CA TYR A 243 -10.86 -6.39 -6.18
C TYR A 243 -11.55 -7.72 -6.48
N GLU A 244 -12.00 -8.50 -5.50
CA GLU A 244 -12.67 -9.78 -5.79
C GLU A 244 -13.86 -9.65 -6.74
N THR A 245 -14.67 -8.60 -6.56
CA THR A 245 -15.87 -8.34 -7.36
C THR A 245 -15.63 -7.36 -8.53
N SER A 246 -14.38 -7.13 -8.94
CA SER A 246 -14.06 -6.17 -10.01
C SER A 246 -14.58 -6.63 -11.37
N LEU A 247 -14.84 -5.69 -12.27
CA LEU A 247 -15.47 -5.97 -13.56
C LEU A 247 -14.50 -5.76 -14.73
N LYS A 248 -14.52 -6.69 -15.69
CA LYS A 248 -13.83 -6.50 -16.96
C LYS A 248 -14.66 -5.60 -17.88
N VAL A 249 -14.06 -4.53 -18.37
CA VAL A 249 -14.71 -3.56 -19.25
C VAL A 249 -14.01 -3.53 -20.61
N GLY A 250 -14.74 -3.11 -21.65
CA GLY A 250 -14.22 -2.95 -23.00
C GLY A 250 -14.42 -1.52 -23.51
N SER A 251 -13.72 -1.16 -24.58
CA SER A 251 -14.06 0.07 -25.30
C SER A 251 -15.28 -0.19 -26.19
N THR A 252 -16.34 0.59 -26.05
CA THR A 252 -17.32 0.79 -27.12
C THR A 252 -17.15 2.21 -27.63
N THR A 253 -16.40 2.39 -28.71
CA THR A 253 -16.36 3.67 -29.42
C THR A 253 -17.65 3.82 -30.20
N ASN A 254 -18.55 4.70 -29.75
CA ASN A 254 -19.60 5.21 -30.61
C ASN A 254 -18.96 6.25 -31.53
N GLU A 255 -18.71 5.88 -32.78
CA GLU A 255 -18.05 6.73 -33.80
C GLU A 255 -18.81 8.05 -34.07
N ALA A 256 -20.08 8.15 -33.64
CA ALA A 256 -20.94 9.31 -33.86
C ALA A 256 -20.68 10.51 -32.92
N THR A 257 -20.05 10.32 -31.74
CA THR A 257 -19.88 11.41 -30.75
C THR A 257 -18.41 11.69 -30.37
N GLY A 258 -17.48 10.81 -30.73
CA GLY A 258 -16.07 10.96 -30.34
C GLY A 258 -15.80 10.80 -28.83
N GLU A 259 -16.84 10.48 -28.04
CA GLU A 259 -16.78 10.15 -26.61
C GLU A 259 -16.74 8.63 -26.47
N GLY A 260 -15.61 8.11 -26.00
CA GLY A 260 -15.51 6.71 -25.60
C GLY A 260 -16.11 6.55 -24.21
N ASP A 261 -17.21 5.81 -24.08
CA ASP A 261 -17.76 5.44 -22.76
C ASP A 261 -17.14 4.12 -22.26
N ILE A 262 -17.17 3.88 -20.96
CA ILE A 262 -16.77 2.60 -20.35
C ILE A 262 -18.03 1.74 -20.28
N SER A 263 -18.22 0.87 -21.28
CA SER A 263 -19.33 -0.08 -21.30
C SER A 263 -18.90 -1.46 -20.79
N PRO A 264 -19.84 -2.25 -20.22
CA PRO A 264 -19.59 -3.67 -19.97
C PRO A 264 -19.15 -4.38 -21.25
N ALA A 265 -18.21 -5.32 -21.14
CA ALA A 265 -17.66 -6.02 -22.30
C ALA A 265 -18.77 -6.83 -23.02
N LYS A 266 -19.02 -6.55 -24.30
CA LYS A 266 -19.95 -7.34 -25.12
C LYS A 266 -19.38 -8.75 -25.38
N LYS A 267 -19.79 -9.73 -24.57
CA LYS A 267 -19.82 -11.15 -24.96
C LYS A 267 -21.11 -11.80 -24.45
N PRO A 268 -21.91 -12.44 -25.33
CA PRO A 268 -23.05 -13.23 -24.89
C PRO A 268 -22.52 -14.58 -24.39
N ILE A 269 -22.34 -14.71 -23.08
CA ILE A 269 -22.21 -16.02 -22.43
C ILE A 269 -23.38 -16.10 -21.44
N SER A 270 -24.30 -17.01 -21.75
CA SER A 270 -25.51 -17.28 -20.98
C SER A 270 -25.21 -17.45 -19.48
N GLY A 271 -25.75 -16.56 -18.65
CA GLY A 271 -25.88 -16.79 -17.20
C GLY A 271 -25.36 -15.71 -16.26
N HIS A 272 -24.69 -14.66 -16.75
CA HIS A 272 -24.29 -13.53 -15.91
C HIS A 272 -25.04 -12.26 -16.34
N THR A 273 -25.85 -11.74 -15.43
CA THR A 273 -26.52 -10.43 -15.55
C THR A 273 -25.49 -9.36 -15.91
N ASP A 274 -25.74 -8.59 -16.96
CA ASP A 274 -24.92 -7.46 -17.38
C ASP A 274 -24.80 -6.44 -16.22
N HIS A 275 -23.76 -6.56 -15.41
CA HIS A 275 -23.51 -5.63 -14.31
C HIS A 275 -22.84 -4.37 -14.88
N ILE A 276 -23.65 -3.33 -15.04
CA ILE A 276 -23.17 -1.98 -15.31
C ILE A 276 -22.21 -1.59 -14.17
N PRO A 277 -20.94 -1.23 -14.46
CA PRO A 277 -19.98 -0.89 -13.42
C PRO A 277 -20.45 0.30 -12.58
N ARG A 278 -20.57 0.11 -11.26
CA ARG A 278 -20.86 1.24 -10.37
C ARG A 278 -19.62 2.09 -10.21
N THR A 279 -19.83 3.34 -9.82
CA THR A 279 -18.73 4.29 -9.60
C THR A 279 -17.79 3.92 -8.43
N THR A 280 -18.11 2.85 -7.70
CA THR A 280 -17.36 2.29 -6.58
C THR A 280 -16.79 0.90 -6.86
N ASP A 281 -17.07 0.30 -8.03
CA ASP A 281 -16.51 -0.99 -8.43
C ASP A 281 -15.14 -0.76 -9.09
N LEU A 282 -14.16 -1.63 -8.82
CA LEU A 282 -12.90 -1.61 -9.57
C LEU A 282 -13.12 -2.21 -10.96
N ILE A 283 -12.40 -1.67 -11.95
CA ILE A 283 -12.50 -2.10 -13.34
C ILE A 283 -11.15 -2.43 -13.94
N TYR A 284 -11.11 -3.38 -14.86
CA TYR A 284 -9.91 -3.80 -15.58
C TYR A 284 -10.24 -4.12 -17.04
N ILE A 285 -9.24 -4.11 -17.94
CA ILE A 285 -9.44 -4.31 -19.39
C ILE A 285 -8.74 -5.57 -19.92
N ASP A 286 -7.66 -5.98 -19.27
CA ASP A 286 -6.83 -7.12 -19.68
C ASP A 286 -7.00 -8.29 -18.71
N ASP A 287 -7.02 -9.53 -19.21
CA ASP A 287 -7.05 -10.72 -18.36
C ASP A 287 -5.73 -10.87 -17.60
N SER A 288 -5.81 -11.19 -16.30
CA SER A 288 -4.63 -11.38 -15.47
C SER A 288 -3.78 -12.54 -15.99
N PRO A 289 -2.44 -12.41 -16.00
CA PRO A 289 -1.55 -13.46 -16.48
C PRO A 289 -1.53 -14.65 -15.50
N ASN A 290 -1.00 -15.78 -15.96
CA ASN A 290 -0.72 -16.90 -15.06
C ASN A 290 0.46 -16.57 -14.15
N PHE A 291 0.19 -16.45 -12.85
CA PHE A 291 1.19 -16.15 -11.82
C PHE A 291 1.90 -17.39 -11.24
N CYS A 292 1.51 -18.60 -11.65
CA CYS A 292 2.11 -19.85 -11.17
C CYS A 292 3.55 -20.05 -11.66
N LEU A 293 3.83 -19.61 -12.89
CA LEU A 293 5.12 -19.76 -13.55
C LEU A 293 5.83 -18.41 -13.66
N MET A 294 7.15 -18.44 -13.73
CA MET A 294 7.94 -17.23 -13.92
C MET A 294 7.62 -16.59 -15.28
N SER A 295 7.40 -15.27 -15.27
CA SER A 295 7.08 -14.48 -16.46
C SER A 295 7.59 -13.04 -16.30
N LYS A 296 7.38 -12.18 -17.30
CA LYS A 296 7.69 -10.74 -17.16
C LYS A 296 6.85 -10.03 -16.09
N TYR A 297 5.77 -10.64 -15.61
CA TYR A 297 4.86 -10.05 -14.62
C TYR A 297 5.01 -10.61 -13.21
N SER A 298 5.65 -11.77 -13.04
CA SER A 298 5.79 -12.43 -11.74
C SER A 298 7.00 -13.37 -11.70
N PRO A 299 7.68 -13.52 -10.55
CA PRO A 299 8.71 -14.55 -10.36
C PRO A 299 8.16 -15.98 -10.36
N GLY A 300 6.84 -16.19 -10.35
CA GLY A 300 6.21 -17.51 -10.22
C GLY A 300 6.01 -17.92 -8.76
N THR A 301 5.47 -19.12 -8.53
CA THR A 301 5.20 -19.62 -7.17
C THR A 301 6.16 -20.69 -6.66
N PHE A 302 7.14 -21.08 -7.47
CA PHE A 302 8.18 -22.03 -7.05
C PHE A 302 8.89 -21.55 -5.78
N GLY A 303 9.09 -22.46 -4.81
CA GLY A 303 9.78 -22.16 -3.55
C GLY A 303 9.04 -21.23 -2.60
N ARG A 304 7.87 -20.69 -2.97
CA ARG A 304 7.08 -19.84 -2.07
C ARG A 304 6.55 -20.63 -0.89
N ARG A 305 6.63 -20.04 0.31
CA ARG A 305 6.03 -20.59 1.52
C ARG A 305 4.51 -20.62 1.39
N CYS A 306 3.91 -21.74 1.77
CA CYS A 306 2.47 -21.92 1.86
C CYS A 306 2.08 -22.47 3.24
N TYR A 307 0.79 -22.48 3.51
CA TYR A 307 0.20 -23.00 4.74
C TYR A 307 -0.75 -24.13 4.38
N LYS A 308 -0.44 -25.33 4.89
CA LYS A 308 -1.06 -26.61 4.49
C LYS A 308 -2.59 -26.53 4.41
N ASP A 309 -3.22 -26.07 5.49
CA ASP A 309 -4.68 -26.03 5.60
C ASP A 309 -5.31 -24.71 5.15
N LYS A 310 -4.52 -23.79 4.57
CA LYS A 310 -5.01 -22.47 4.15
C LYS A 310 -4.90 -22.23 2.65
N ASN A 311 -3.72 -22.46 2.06
CA ASN A 311 -3.47 -21.99 0.69
C ASN A 311 -2.43 -22.78 -0.13
N CYS A 312 -1.88 -23.88 0.37
CA CYS A 312 -0.89 -24.65 -0.41
C CYS A 312 -1.45 -25.13 -1.76
N GLU A 313 -2.70 -25.60 -1.79
CA GLU A 313 -3.33 -26.04 -3.03
C GLU A 313 -3.46 -24.90 -4.07
N SER A 314 -3.89 -23.72 -3.61
CA SER A 314 -4.14 -22.58 -4.49
C SER A 314 -2.85 -21.95 -5.02
N ILE A 315 -1.85 -21.73 -4.16
CA ILE A 315 -0.60 -21.04 -4.57
C ILE A 315 0.39 -21.97 -5.26
N CYS A 316 0.39 -23.27 -4.94
CA CYS A 316 1.30 -24.22 -5.58
C CYS A 316 0.74 -24.78 -6.90
N CYS A 317 -0.45 -24.34 -7.32
CA CYS A 317 -1.02 -24.60 -8.65
C CYS A 317 -1.06 -26.08 -9.03
N GLY A 318 -1.40 -26.95 -8.07
CA GLY A 318 -1.48 -28.40 -8.26
C GLY A 318 -0.14 -29.16 -8.26
N ARG A 319 1.00 -28.47 -8.18
CA ARG A 319 2.35 -29.10 -8.17
C ARG A 319 2.71 -29.76 -6.84
N GLY A 320 1.91 -29.51 -5.80
CA GLY A 320 2.17 -29.93 -4.44
C GLY A 320 3.23 -29.08 -3.73
N HIS A 321 3.60 -29.49 -2.52
CA HIS A 321 4.55 -28.77 -1.67
C HIS A 321 5.57 -29.71 -1.02
N ASN A 322 6.78 -29.20 -0.81
CA ASN A 322 7.79 -29.82 0.05
C ASN A 322 7.46 -29.51 1.51
N THR A 323 7.79 -30.44 2.42
CA THR A 323 7.63 -30.27 3.86
C THR A 323 9.01 -30.34 4.51
N GLN A 324 9.37 -29.31 5.26
CA GLN A 324 10.63 -29.26 6.00
C GLN A 324 10.35 -28.99 7.48
N SER A 325 10.98 -29.77 8.35
CA SER A 325 10.90 -29.55 9.80
C SER A 325 11.99 -28.57 10.22
N LYS A 326 11.60 -27.40 10.73
CA LYS A 326 12.53 -26.34 11.16
C LYS A 326 12.35 -26.07 12.65
N VAL A 327 13.46 -26.03 13.38
CA VAL A 327 13.46 -25.56 14.78
C VAL A 327 13.43 -24.03 14.75
N VAL A 328 12.39 -23.44 15.33
CA VAL A 328 12.19 -22.00 15.42
C VAL A 328 12.27 -21.60 16.89
N THR A 329 13.16 -20.66 17.20
CA THR A 329 13.25 -20.05 18.52
C THR A 329 12.43 -18.78 18.54
N ARG A 330 11.51 -18.64 19.51
CA ARG A 330 10.70 -17.44 19.70
C ARG A 330 10.68 -17.03 21.18
N PRO A 331 10.51 -15.73 21.46
CA PRO A 331 10.18 -15.27 22.80
C PRO A 331 8.89 -15.93 23.28
N CYS A 332 8.92 -16.46 24.49
CA CYS A 332 7.79 -17.15 25.12
C CYS A 332 7.79 -16.85 26.62
N GLN A 333 6.67 -17.16 27.29
CA GLN A 333 6.56 -17.02 28.75
C GLN A 333 7.01 -15.64 29.24
N CYS A 334 6.57 -14.59 28.54
CA CYS A 334 6.94 -13.23 28.83
C CYS A 334 6.27 -12.74 30.11
N GLN A 335 7.05 -12.16 31.01
CA GLN A 335 6.60 -11.58 32.27
C GLN A 335 7.00 -10.11 32.35
N VAL A 336 6.05 -9.27 32.76
CA VAL A 336 6.33 -7.87 33.07
C VAL A 336 7.03 -7.82 34.42
N ARG A 337 8.28 -7.37 34.44
CA ARG A 337 8.96 -6.96 35.66
C ARG A 337 8.46 -5.57 36.05
N TRP A 338 8.25 -5.38 37.34
CA TRP A 338 7.80 -4.13 37.99
C TRP A 338 8.22 -2.89 37.18
N CYS A 339 7.25 -2.08 36.77
CA CYS A 339 7.27 -1.27 35.53
C CYS A 339 8.66 -0.75 35.11
N CYS A 340 9.12 -0.93 33.86
CA CYS A 340 8.36 -1.21 32.63
C CYS A 340 9.13 -2.14 31.66
N TYR A 341 9.72 -3.20 32.19
CA TYR A 341 10.53 -4.15 31.40
C TYR A 341 9.79 -5.48 31.21
N VAL A 342 9.84 -6.03 29.99
CA VAL A 342 9.30 -7.36 29.69
C VAL A 342 10.45 -8.34 29.54
N GLU A 343 10.51 -9.33 30.42
CA GLU A 343 11.44 -10.45 30.32
C GLU A 343 10.75 -11.64 29.68
N CYS A 344 11.28 -12.12 28.56
CA CYS A 344 10.80 -13.34 27.91
C CYS A 344 11.90 -14.40 27.96
N LYS A 345 11.49 -15.67 28.12
CA LYS A 345 12.39 -16.80 27.85
C LYS A 345 12.44 -17.05 26.34
N GLN A 346 13.50 -17.74 25.90
CA GLN A 346 13.59 -18.24 24.54
C GLN A 346 13.06 -19.68 24.51
N CYS A 347 11.96 -19.92 23.80
CA CYS A 347 11.45 -21.27 23.57
C CYS A 347 11.80 -21.72 22.16
N THR A 348 12.31 -22.95 22.05
CA THR A 348 12.54 -23.63 20.78
C THR A 348 11.37 -24.57 20.50
N GLN A 349 10.72 -24.40 19.35
CA GLN A 349 9.68 -25.31 18.88
C GLN A 349 10.02 -25.82 17.49
N ARG A 350 9.73 -27.10 17.23
CA ARG A 350 9.82 -27.68 15.89
C ARG A 350 8.54 -27.35 15.13
N GLU A 351 8.66 -26.60 14.03
CA GLU A 351 7.55 -26.25 13.15
C GLU A 351 7.74 -26.87 11.77
N GLU A 352 6.64 -27.23 11.11
CA GLU A 352 6.66 -27.63 9.70
C GLU A 352 6.55 -26.39 8.80
N VAL A 353 7.43 -26.31 7.81
CA VAL A 353 7.44 -25.28 6.78
C VAL A 353 7.14 -25.95 5.45
N TYR A 354 6.12 -25.45 4.76
CA TYR A 354 5.71 -25.95 3.46
C TYR A 354 6.12 -24.96 2.36
N THR A 355 6.72 -25.46 1.29
CA THR A 355 7.14 -24.65 0.13
C THR A 355 6.69 -25.28 -1.17
N CYS A 356 6.22 -24.48 -2.12
CA CYS A 356 5.73 -25.01 -3.39
C CYS A 356 6.82 -25.70 -4.21
N LYS A 357 6.46 -26.82 -4.82
CA LYS A 357 7.31 -27.56 -5.76
C LYS A 357 7.38 -26.86 -7.13
N ASP A 358 8.38 -27.27 -7.91
CA ASP A 358 8.59 -26.83 -9.29
C ASP A 358 7.48 -27.34 -10.21
#